data_AF-A0A915URA0-F1
#
_entry.id   AF-A0A915URA0-F1
#
_cell.length_a   1.000
_cell.length_b   1.000
_cell.length_c   1.000
_cell.angle_alpha   90.00
_cell.angle_beta   90.00
_cell.angle_gamma   90.00
#
_symmetry.space_group_name_H-M   'P 1'
#
loop_
_entity.id
_entity.type
_entity.pdbx_description
1 polymer ?
#
loop_
_entity_poly.entity_id
_entity_poly.type
_entity_poly.pdbx_seq_one_letter_code
_entity_poly.pdbx_strand_id
1 'polypeptide(L)'
;MPRYTSISDLQPKLVDAQIALGASTVPTAAQAEAILEQVEAEIHSYLQNRYVIPLTDAESILFVRGLALSLAAERIYALAYPQAQFNPFAPEARAARDLLKHIMRGEAQLPAQSAPIGGAFADFGEPTEPKHKAGESL
;
A
#
# COMPACT_ATOMS: atom_id res chain seq x y z
N MET A 1 5.30 7.60 -13.87
CA MET A 1 4.53 6.52 -13.22
C MET A 1 3.06 6.93 -13.16
N PRO A 2 2.10 5.98 -13.19
CA PRO A 2 0.70 6.32 -12.94
C PRO A 2 0.56 6.91 -11.54
N ARG A 3 -0.18 8.01 -11.41
CA ARG A 3 -0.44 8.67 -10.13
C ARG A 3 -1.84 8.32 -9.62
N TYR A 4 -1.93 7.97 -8.34
CA TYR A 4 -3.21 7.68 -7.67
C TYR A 4 -3.65 8.82 -6.76
N THR A 5 -2.74 9.74 -6.42
CA THR A 5 -2.94 10.85 -5.48
C THR A 5 -2.48 12.20 -6.06
N SER A 6 -2.95 13.28 -5.45
CA SER A 6 -2.54 14.66 -5.72
C SER A 6 -2.43 15.47 -4.42
N ILE A 7 -1.83 16.67 -4.48
CA ILE A 7 -1.84 17.61 -3.34
C ILE A 7 -3.27 17.90 -2.86
N SER A 8 -4.24 18.00 -3.77
CA SER A 8 -5.64 18.30 -3.42
C SER A 8 -6.27 17.20 -2.56
N ASP A 9 -5.84 15.96 -2.73
CA ASP A 9 -6.27 14.83 -1.89
C ASP A 9 -5.56 14.82 -0.53
N LEU A 10 -4.32 15.32 -0.48
CA LEU A 10 -3.48 15.33 0.70
C LEU A 10 -3.80 16.48 1.67
N GLN A 11 -4.08 17.67 1.14
CA GLN A 11 -4.29 18.88 1.93
C GLN A 11 -5.39 18.71 3.01
N PRO A 12 -6.56 18.10 2.75
CA PRO A 12 -7.59 17.88 3.78
C PRO A 12 -7.08 17.04 4.97
N LYS A 13 -6.24 16.03 4.72
CA LYS A 13 -5.70 15.13 5.77
C LYS A 13 -4.70 15.84 6.70
N LEU A 14 -4.11 16.94 6.23
CA LEU A 14 -3.11 17.72 6.94
C LEU A 14 -3.70 18.89 7.75
N VAL A 15 -4.99 19.22 7.53
CA VAL A 15 -5.65 20.36 8.20
C VAL A 15 -5.65 20.21 9.71
N ASP A 16 -5.97 19.02 10.21
CA ASP A 16 -6.02 18.75 11.66
C ASP A 16 -4.64 18.89 12.33
N ALA A 17 -3.57 18.68 11.56
CA ALA A 17 -2.19 18.88 11.99
C ALA A 17 -1.67 20.32 11.75
N GLN A 18 -2.53 21.23 11.29
CA GLN A 18 -2.23 22.64 11.01
C GLN A 18 -1.11 22.83 9.96
N ILE A 19 -0.96 21.88 9.03
CA ILE A 19 0.01 21.97 7.93
C ILE A 19 -0.69 22.50 6.67
N ALA A 20 -0.19 23.63 6.17
CA ALA A 20 -0.61 24.19 4.89
C ALA A 20 0.49 23.97 3.83
N LEU A 21 0.11 23.48 2.66
CA LEU A 21 1.01 23.29 1.52
C LEU A 21 0.88 24.48 0.57
N GLY A 22 1.88 25.36 0.58
CA GLY A 22 1.97 26.55 -0.27
C GLY A 22 3.36 26.74 -0.85
N ALA A 23 3.55 27.81 -1.63
CA ALA A 23 4.85 28.12 -2.22
C ALA A 23 5.89 28.61 -1.18
N SER A 24 5.42 29.22 -0.08
CA SER A 24 6.28 29.84 0.95
C SER A 24 6.13 29.19 2.34
N THR A 25 5.47 28.03 2.41
CA THR A 25 5.29 27.26 3.65
C THR A 25 6.38 26.19 3.76
N VAL A 26 6.57 25.66 4.97
CA VAL A 26 7.30 24.41 5.17
C VAL A 26 6.31 23.37 5.68
N PRO A 27 6.08 22.27 4.95
CA PRO A 27 6.64 21.93 3.63
C PRO A 27 6.05 22.75 2.48
N THR A 28 6.80 22.89 1.38
CA THR A 28 6.31 23.53 0.15
C THR A 28 5.46 22.55 -0.68
N ALA A 29 4.64 23.08 -1.59
CA ALA A 29 3.93 22.28 -2.57
C ALA A 29 4.87 21.39 -3.41
N ALA A 30 6.03 21.90 -3.83
CA ALA A 30 7.01 21.12 -4.59
C ALA A 30 7.62 19.96 -3.77
N GLN A 31 7.88 20.18 -2.48
CA GLN A 31 8.33 19.12 -1.58
C GLN A 31 7.23 18.07 -1.37
N ALA A 32 5.97 18.50 -1.28
CA ALA A 32 4.85 17.59 -1.16
C ALA A 32 4.65 16.72 -2.41
N GLU A 33 4.78 17.31 -3.61
CA GLU A 33 4.77 16.57 -4.88
C GLU A 33 5.87 15.51 -4.95
N ALA A 34 7.09 15.87 -4.55
CA ALA A 34 8.21 14.93 -4.52
C ALA A 34 7.98 13.79 -3.52
N ILE A 35 7.38 14.07 -2.36
CA ILE A 35 7.03 13.06 -1.37
C ILE A 35 5.95 12.11 -1.92
N LEU A 36 4.91 12.64 -2.58
CA LEU A 36 3.87 11.82 -3.20
C LEU A 36 4.46 10.89 -4.25
N GLU A 37 5.35 11.39 -5.12
CA GLU A 37 6.02 10.56 -6.13
C GLU A 37 6.86 9.44 -5.50
N GLN A 38 7.62 9.74 -4.44
CA GLN A 38 8.40 8.74 -3.72
C GLN A 38 7.52 7.67 -3.05
N VAL A 39 6.39 8.09 -2.48
CA VAL A 39 5.44 7.18 -1.83
C VAL A 39 4.76 6.27 -2.86
N GLU A 40 4.35 6.81 -4.00
CA GLU A 40 3.75 6.01 -5.06
C GLU A 40 4.76 5.02 -5.66
N ALA A 41 6.02 5.42 -5.83
CA ALA A 41 7.09 4.51 -6.22
C ALA A 41 7.31 3.39 -5.19
N GLU A 42 7.27 3.70 -3.90
CA GLU A 42 7.33 2.71 -2.81
C GLU A 42 6.15 1.72 -2.94
N ILE A 43 4.91 2.21 -3.06
CA ILE A 43 3.73 1.35 -3.19
C ILE A 43 3.81 0.47 -4.43
N HIS A 44 4.21 1.02 -5.57
CA HIS A 44 4.41 0.24 -6.79
C HIS A 44 5.40 -0.90 -6.60
N SER A 45 6.48 -0.68 -5.84
CA SER A 45 7.47 -1.74 -5.58
C SER A 45 6.88 -2.93 -4.81
N TYR A 46 5.90 -2.70 -3.94
CA TYR A 46 5.18 -3.76 -3.22
C TYR A 46 4.17 -4.50 -4.12
N LEU A 47 3.54 -3.79 -5.05
CA LEU A 47 2.43 -4.32 -5.85
C LEU A 47 2.88 -4.99 -7.17
N GLN A 48 3.97 -4.53 -7.78
CA GLN A 48 4.38 -4.91 -9.14
C GLN A 48 4.61 -6.42 -9.35
N ASN A 49 4.91 -7.16 -8.28
CA ASN A 49 5.14 -8.61 -8.36
C ASN A 49 3.84 -9.43 -8.42
N ARG A 50 2.70 -8.85 -8.02
CA ARG A 50 1.42 -9.55 -7.89
C ARG A 50 0.27 -8.94 -8.69
N TYR A 51 0.42 -7.67 -9.09
CA TYR A 51 -0.61 -6.93 -9.79
C TYR A 51 -0.02 -6.24 -11.00
N VAL A 52 -0.82 -6.17 -12.07
CA VAL A 52 -0.49 -5.36 -13.24
C VAL A 52 -0.61 -3.89 -12.86
N ILE A 53 0.43 -3.11 -13.16
CA ILE A 53 0.47 -1.66 -12.93
C ILE A 53 0.46 -0.97 -14.31
N PRO A 54 -0.38 0.07 -14.54
CA PRO A 54 -1.30 0.71 -13.60
C PRO A 54 -2.48 -0.18 -13.18
N LEU A 55 -2.94 0.02 -11.93
CA LEU A 55 -4.22 -0.54 -11.50
C LEU A 55 -5.35 0.07 -12.32
N THR A 56 -6.30 -0.75 -12.75
CA THR A 56 -7.46 -0.31 -13.57
C THR A 56 -8.77 -0.36 -12.80
N ASP A 57 -8.86 -1.19 -11.76
CA ASP A 57 -10.04 -1.30 -10.92
C ASP A 57 -10.21 -0.10 -9.98
N ALA A 58 -11.42 0.45 -9.92
CA ALA A 58 -11.71 1.68 -9.21
C ALA A 58 -11.58 1.52 -7.68
N GLU A 59 -12.00 0.38 -7.12
CA GLU A 59 -11.91 0.14 -5.67
C GLU A 59 -10.44 -0.02 -5.24
N SER A 60 -9.67 -0.78 -6.02
CA SER A 60 -8.22 -0.92 -5.83
C SER A 60 -7.49 0.43 -5.91
N ILE A 61 -7.86 1.27 -6.87
CA ILE A 61 -7.27 2.62 -7.02
C ILE A 61 -7.59 3.48 -5.79
N LEU A 62 -8.84 3.51 -5.34
CA LEU A 62 -9.25 4.27 -4.16
C LEU A 62 -8.57 3.76 -2.88
N PHE A 63 -8.44 2.45 -2.76
CA PHE A 63 -7.75 1.83 -1.65
C PHE A 63 -6.26 2.21 -1.61
N VAL A 64 -5.57 2.08 -2.75
CA VAL A 64 -4.16 2.46 -2.86
C VAL A 64 -3.95 3.96 -2.67
N ARG A 65 -4.88 4.80 -3.14
CA ARG A 65 -4.91 6.23 -2.84
C ARG A 65 -4.91 6.47 -1.33
N GLY A 66 -5.77 5.78 -0.59
CA GLY A 66 -5.81 5.88 0.87
C GLY A 66 -4.46 5.59 1.53
N LEU A 67 -3.83 4.47 1.14
CA LEU A 67 -2.50 4.09 1.65
C LEU A 67 -1.43 5.14 1.33
N ALA A 68 -1.41 5.64 0.08
CA ALA A 68 -0.47 6.67 -0.35
C ALA A 68 -0.64 7.96 0.48
N LEU A 69 -1.87 8.39 0.76
CA LEU A 69 -2.12 9.58 1.58
C LEU A 69 -1.64 9.40 3.02
N SER A 70 -1.80 8.23 3.64
CA SER A 70 -1.32 7.96 4.99
C SER A 70 0.21 8.00 5.08
N LEU A 71 0.90 7.38 4.10
CA LEU A 71 2.37 7.41 4.03
C LEU A 71 2.90 8.82 3.74
N ALA A 72 2.26 9.56 2.84
CA ALA A 72 2.66 10.92 2.50
C ALA A 72 2.44 11.86 3.69
N ALA A 73 1.31 11.78 4.39
CA ALA A 73 1.02 12.62 5.55
C ALA A 73 2.06 12.46 6.67
N GLU A 74 2.52 11.24 6.93
CA GLU A 74 3.59 10.98 7.90
C GLU A 74 4.89 11.69 7.51
N ARG A 75 5.35 11.51 6.26
CA ARG A 75 6.59 12.14 5.76
C ARG A 75 6.49 13.66 5.74
N ILE A 76 5.34 14.20 5.38
CA ILE A 76 5.06 15.64 5.36
C ILE A 76 5.09 16.21 6.78
N TYR A 77 4.47 15.52 7.74
CA TYR A 77 4.51 15.95 9.13
C TYR A 77 5.93 15.93 9.69
N ALA A 78 6.70 14.88 9.41
CA ALA A 78 8.10 14.80 9.82
C ALA A 78 8.95 15.93 9.24
N LEU A 79 8.65 16.37 8.02
CA LEU A 79 9.31 17.52 7.38
C LEU A 79 8.84 18.86 7.97
N ALA A 80 7.54 18.99 8.29
CA ALA A 80 6.95 20.18 8.89
C ALA A 80 7.45 20.43 10.32
N TYR A 81 7.56 19.35 11.11
CA TYR A 81 7.85 19.38 12.53
C TYR A 81 8.98 18.39 12.89
N PRO A 82 10.23 18.64 12.46
CA PRO A 82 11.33 17.70 12.66
C PRO A 82 11.71 17.48 14.14
N GLN A 83 11.33 18.40 15.02
CA GLN A 83 11.56 18.32 16.46
C GLN A 83 10.36 17.74 17.23
N ALA A 84 9.27 17.38 16.55
CA ALA A 84 8.11 16.79 17.20
C ALA A 84 8.47 15.41 17.75
N GLN A 85 8.19 15.20 19.05
CA GLN A 85 8.40 13.91 19.70
C GLN A 85 7.40 12.85 19.23
N PHE A 86 6.26 13.29 18.72
CA PHE A 86 5.18 12.43 18.26
C PHE A 86 4.66 12.89 16.90
N ASN A 87 4.48 11.94 15.98
CA ASN A 87 3.85 12.16 14.68
C ASN A 87 2.46 11.50 14.68
N PRO A 88 1.36 12.27 14.59
CA PRO A 88 0.00 11.73 14.67
C PRO A 88 -0.34 10.79 13.51
N PHE A 89 0.36 10.87 12.39
CA PHE A 89 0.15 10.02 11.22
C PHE A 89 1.00 8.74 11.25
N ALA A 90 1.98 8.63 12.16
CA ALA A 90 2.87 7.47 12.21
C ALA A 90 2.16 6.12 12.45
N PRO A 91 1.13 6.01 13.31
CA PRO A 91 0.42 4.75 13.49
C PRO A 91 -0.28 4.28 12.20
N GLU A 92 -0.94 5.21 11.50
CA GLU A 92 -1.66 4.93 10.26
C GLU A 92 -0.69 4.58 9.12
N ALA A 93 0.39 5.34 8.97
CA ALA A 93 1.44 5.07 7.99
C ALA A 93 2.10 3.71 8.24
N ARG A 94 2.33 3.32 9.50
CA ARG A 94 2.85 1.99 9.85
C ARG A 94 1.88 0.89 9.44
N ALA A 95 0.60 1.03 9.78
CA ALA A 95 -0.43 0.06 9.37
C ALA A 95 -0.51 -0.07 7.84
N ALA A 96 -0.39 1.04 7.10
CA ALA A 96 -0.35 1.02 5.64
C ALA A 96 0.87 0.25 5.09
N ARG A 97 2.07 0.48 5.64
CA ARG A 97 3.28 -0.28 5.25
C ARG A 97 3.14 -1.77 5.55
N ASP A 98 2.60 -2.12 6.71
CA ASP A 98 2.44 -3.52 7.10
C ASP A 98 1.42 -4.23 6.19
N LEU A 99 0.33 -3.55 5.81
CA LEU A 99 -0.64 -4.05 4.85
C LEU A 99 -0.02 -4.24 3.46
N LEU A 100 0.78 -3.29 2.97
CA LEU A 100 1.50 -3.43 1.69
C LEU A 100 2.45 -4.64 1.70
N LYS A 101 3.13 -4.91 2.83
CA LYS A 101 3.97 -6.11 2.98
C LYS A 101 3.14 -7.40 2.98
N HIS A 102 2.00 -7.43 3.66
CA HIS A 102 1.10 -8.59 3.62
C HIS A 102 0.56 -8.83 2.20
N ILE A 103 0.20 -7.75 1.47
CA ILE A 103 -0.17 -7.84 0.06
C ILE A 103 1.00 -8.38 -0.75
N MET A 104 2.21 -7.84 -0.61
CA MET A 104 3.39 -8.33 -1.32
C MET A 104 3.65 -9.82 -1.08
N ARG A 105 3.40 -10.32 0.14
CA ARG A 105 3.63 -11.73 0.55
C ARG A 105 2.55 -12.72 0.14
N GLY A 106 1.39 -12.28 -0.33
CA GLY A 106 0.27 -13.20 -0.58
C GLY A 106 -0.77 -13.27 0.53
N GLU A 107 -0.48 -12.68 1.69
CA GLU A 107 -1.29 -12.80 2.92
C GLU A 107 -2.52 -11.88 2.91
N ALA A 108 -2.52 -10.85 2.07
CA ALA A 108 -3.65 -9.96 1.81
C ALA A 108 -3.82 -9.71 0.30
N GLN A 109 -4.96 -9.12 -0.08
CA GLN A 109 -5.28 -8.78 -1.47
C GLN A 109 -5.87 -7.37 -1.56
N LEU A 110 -5.67 -6.73 -2.71
CA LEU A 110 -6.40 -5.51 -3.07
C LEU A 110 -7.91 -5.80 -3.19
N PRO A 111 -8.79 -4.85 -2.84
CA PRO A 111 -10.23 -4.99 -3.04
C PRO A 111 -10.58 -5.28 -4.50
N ALA A 112 -11.61 -6.09 -4.73
CA ALA A 112 -12.17 -6.45 -6.04
C ALA A 112 -11.20 -7.09 -7.07
N GLN A 113 -9.89 -7.16 -6.80
CA GLN A 113 -8.92 -7.88 -7.63
C GLN A 113 -8.57 -9.23 -7.00
N SER A 114 -9.13 -10.30 -7.54
CA SER A 114 -8.53 -11.64 -7.41
C SER A 114 -7.10 -11.54 -7.95
N ALA A 115 -6.09 -11.58 -7.07
CA ALA A 115 -4.70 -11.36 -7.44
C ALA A 115 -4.31 -12.19 -8.68
N PRO A 116 -4.09 -11.58 -9.85
CA PRO A 116 -3.72 -12.34 -11.03
C PRO A 116 -2.20 -12.37 -11.12
N ILE A 117 -1.63 -13.47 -10.64
CA ILE A 117 -0.60 -14.30 -11.30
C ILE A 117 -0.51 -15.57 -10.44
N GLY A 118 -0.99 -16.68 -10.99
CA GLY A 118 -0.71 -18.00 -10.46
C GLY A 118 0.79 -18.27 -10.54
N GLY A 119 1.37 -18.64 -9.40
CA GLY A 119 2.78 -19.03 -9.30
C GLY A 119 3.17 -19.34 -7.86
N ALA A 120 2.96 -20.60 -7.45
CA ALA A 120 3.63 -21.27 -6.34
C ALA A 120 3.29 -20.87 -4.88
N PHE A 121 2.05 -21.14 -4.46
CA PHE A 121 1.83 -21.86 -3.20
C PHE A 121 1.41 -23.33 -3.46
N ALA A 122 1.61 -23.83 -4.68
CA ALA A 122 1.28 -25.19 -5.09
C ALA A 122 2.38 -26.22 -4.75
N ASP A 123 3.17 -26.00 -3.70
CA ASP A 123 4.20 -26.97 -3.27
C ASP A 123 4.34 -27.06 -1.74
N PHE A 124 3.23 -26.95 -1.01
CA PHE A 124 3.11 -27.68 0.25
C PHE A 124 2.51 -29.04 -0.12
N GLY A 125 3.40 -30.03 -0.22
CA GLY A 125 3.15 -31.33 -0.81
C GLY A 125 1.79 -31.92 -0.44
N GLU A 126 1.07 -32.35 -1.47
CA GLU A 126 0.06 -33.37 -1.32
C GLU A 126 0.75 -34.58 -0.66
N PRO A 127 0.37 -35.02 0.55
CA PRO A 127 0.59 -36.41 0.87
C PRO A 127 -0.31 -37.17 -0.09
N THR A 128 0.29 -37.77 -1.11
CA THR A 128 -0.36 -38.75 -1.98
C THR A 128 -1.14 -39.72 -1.10
N GLU A 129 -2.47 -39.65 -1.12
CA GLU A 129 -3.32 -40.72 -0.59
C GLU A 129 -2.98 -42.01 -1.34
N PRO A 130 -2.51 -43.09 -0.69
CA PRO A 130 -2.62 -44.39 -1.30
C PRO A 130 -4.08 -44.84 -1.13
N LYS A 131 -4.87 -44.70 -2.19
CA LYS A 131 -6.14 -45.40 -2.37
C LYS A 131 -5.88 -46.91 -2.38
N HIS A 132 -5.90 -47.55 -1.21
CA HIS A 132 -6.12 -49.00 -1.13
C HIS A 132 -7.58 -49.25 -0.71
N LYS A 133 -8.46 -49.29 -1.72
CA LYS A 133 -9.62 -50.18 -1.69
C LYS A 133 -9.25 -51.42 -2.48
N ALA A 134 -9.07 -52.53 -1.77
CA ALA A 134 -9.29 -53.86 -2.32
C ALA A 134 -9.94 -54.66 -1.19
N GLY A 135 -11.27 -54.73 -1.21
CA GLY A 135 -11.95 -55.84 -0.57
C GLY A 135 -11.99 -56.96 -1.59
N GLU A 136 -11.44 -58.12 -1.26
CA GLU A 136 -11.98 -59.39 -1.73
C GLU A 136 -11.57 -60.51 -0.78
N SER A 137 -12.58 -61.28 -0.42
CA SER A 137 -12.60 -62.42 0.47
C SER A 137 -11.71 -63.55 0.00
N LEU A 138 -11.20 -64.37 0.94
CA LEU A 138 -11.21 -65.83 0.92
C LEU A 138 -10.93 -66.35 2.33
#